data_AF-A0A1V5YAQ0-F1
#
_entry.id   AF-A0A1V5YAQ0-F1
#
_cell.length_a   1.000
_cell.length_b   1.000
_cell.length_c   1.000
_cell.angle_alpha   90.00
_cell.angle_beta   90.00
_cell.angle_gamma   90.00
#
_symmetry.space_group_name_H-M   'P 1'
#
loop_
_entity.id
_entity.type
_entity.pdbx_description
1 polymer ?
#
loop_
_entity_poly.entity_id
_entity_poly.type
_entity_poly.pdbx_seq_one_letter_code
_entity_poly.pdbx_strand_id
1 'polypeptide(L)'
;MDDAIGRESNRYCVGAAYTTCFRPTPYMDMHLGHAWCAYRNWDISARLGGRFHLILDDEQYRLSRHENNPVALSLAEAKEHYVEDLEWLGCPPDEVHFSSEARGLMLESAARLNIREPQIVRPENPLEGMLFRRIGQSSGHIIQYTPWTTLSAVVEHHFFGVTGFCRGADLVHEALLYDYLCCALGWVAPEQFYIPVVRRGWGYTKESKSDAGSHSHSSLRELRRLGITGEQVIDTLRELDFRREQEGRDAINIPLDVLNLPPLPGTIPYHLKT
;
A
#
# COMPACT_ATOMS: atom_id res chain seq x y z
N MET A 1 -4.82 -26.06 34.38
CA MET A 1 -3.40 -25.69 34.19
C MET A 1 -3.46 -24.75 33.00
N ASP A 2 -3.82 -23.52 33.32
CA ASP A 2 -4.56 -22.63 32.43
C ASP A 2 -3.71 -21.42 32.04
N ASP A 3 -3.78 -21.04 30.77
CA ASP A 3 -3.79 -19.67 30.24
C ASP A 3 -2.75 -18.66 30.76
N ALA A 4 -1.46 -18.98 30.65
CA ALA A 4 -0.38 -18.04 30.99
C ALA A 4 0.51 -17.59 29.80
N ILE A 5 0.10 -17.79 28.54
CA ILE A 5 0.93 -17.40 27.36
C ILE A 5 0.21 -16.40 26.42
N GLY A 6 -0.93 -15.83 26.83
CA GLY A 6 -1.79 -15.02 25.94
C GLY A 6 -1.96 -13.53 26.27
N ARG A 7 -1.27 -12.94 27.26
CA ARG A 7 -1.62 -11.59 27.77
C ARG A 7 -0.43 -10.69 28.16
N GLU A 8 0.63 -10.65 27.37
CA GLU A 8 1.73 -9.68 27.58
C GLU A 8 2.01 -8.73 26.40
N SER A 9 1.13 -8.61 25.42
CA SER A 9 1.30 -7.65 24.30
C SER A 9 0.59 -6.30 24.46
N ASN A 10 -0.21 -6.07 25.52
CA ASN A 10 -1.09 -4.89 25.58
C ASN A 10 -0.72 -3.86 26.67
N ARG A 11 0.56 -3.52 26.84
CA ARG A 11 1.02 -2.63 27.91
C ARG A 11 1.42 -1.21 27.54
N TYR A 12 1.34 -0.79 26.28
CA TYR A 12 1.60 0.60 25.91
C TYR A 12 0.60 1.08 24.87
N CYS A 13 -0.50 1.67 25.36
CA CYS A 13 -1.44 2.60 24.73
C CYS A 13 -2.83 2.46 25.39
N VAL A 14 -2.90 2.59 26.72
CA VAL A 14 -4.20 2.76 27.39
C VAL A 14 -4.68 4.18 27.07
N GLY A 15 -5.45 4.34 25.99
CA GLY A 15 -6.15 5.58 25.62
C GLY A 15 -5.87 6.15 24.23
N ALA A 16 -4.94 5.60 23.44
CA ALA A 16 -4.73 6.02 22.05
C ALA A 16 -5.62 5.21 21.11
N ALA A 17 -6.32 5.87 20.18
CA ALA A 17 -7.17 5.21 19.19
C ALA A 17 -6.30 4.39 18.22
N TYR A 18 -6.69 3.14 17.95
CA TYR A 18 -5.99 2.27 17.00
C TYR A 18 -6.05 2.90 15.61
N THR A 19 -4.90 3.20 15.00
CA THR A 19 -4.83 3.94 13.74
C THR A 19 -4.07 3.12 12.70
N THR A 20 -4.70 2.86 11.56
CA THR A 20 -4.09 2.20 10.39
C THR A 20 -3.88 3.17 9.24
N CYS A 21 -3.07 2.78 8.25
CA CYS A 21 -2.87 3.61 7.08
C CYS A 21 -2.71 2.84 5.77
N PHE A 22 -3.13 3.45 4.67
CA PHE A 22 -2.74 3.07 3.32
C PHE A 22 -1.74 4.10 2.77
N ARG A 23 -0.54 3.66 2.41
CA ARG A 23 0.60 4.52 2.01
C ARG A 23 1.05 4.32 0.55
N PRO A 24 0.32 4.82 -0.45
CA PRO A 24 0.69 4.70 -1.86
C PRO A 24 1.57 5.85 -2.36
N THR A 25 2.54 5.57 -3.23
CA THR A 25 3.13 6.62 -4.10
C THR A 25 2.11 7.07 -5.15
N PRO A 26 1.67 8.34 -5.16
CA PRO A 26 0.46 8.79 -5.85
C PRO A 26 0.73 9.26 -7.29
N TYR A 27 1.24 8.38 -8.17
CA TYR A 27 1.58 8.77 -9.55
C TYR A 27 0.66 8.20 -10.64
N MET A 28 -0.17 7.21 -10.33
CA MET A 28 -1.17 6.60 -11.22
C MET A 28 -2.41 6.21 -10.41
N ASP A 29 -3.52 5.97 -11.11
CA ASP A 29 -4.77 5.44 -10.55
C ASP A 29 -4.57 4.16 -9.73
N MET A 30 -5.51 3.90 -8.81
CA MET A 30 -5.47 2.69 -8.00
C MET A 30 -5.69 1.43 -8.85
N HIS A 31 -4.97 0.35 -8.51
CA HIS A 31 -5.19 -1.00 -9.06
C HIS A 31 -5.74 -1.95 -7.97
N LEU A 32 -6.07 -3.19 -8.34
CA LEU A 32 -6.72 -4.15 -7.42
C LEU A 32 -5.87 -4.50 -6.19
N GLY A 33 -4.55 -4.54 -6.33
CA GLY A 33 -3.62 -4.67 -5.19
C GLY A 33 -3.70 -3.50 -4.20
N HIS A 34 -3.91 -2.26 -4.69
CA HIS A 34 -4.18 -1.13 -3.80
C HIS A 34 -5.53 -1.25 -3.12
N ALA A 35 -6.59 -1.63 -3.84
CA ALA A 35 -7.91 -1.85 -3.27
C ALA A 35 -7.84 -2.84 -2.10
N TRP A 36 -7.15 -3.97 -2.31
CA TRP A 36 -6.98 -4.98 -1.26
C TRP A 36 -6.20 -4.44 -0.05
N CYS A 37 -5.07 -3.77 -0.29
CA CYS A 37 -4.25 -3.20 0.77
C CYS A 37 -5.01 -2.15 1.60
N ALA A 38 -5.69 -1.23 0.93
CA ALA A 38 -6.47 -0.19 1.58
C ALA A 38 -7.65 -0.77 2.37
N TYR A 39 -8.43 -1.67 1.75
CA TYR A 39 -9.55 -2.33 2.41
C TYR A 39 -9.13 -3.09 3.66
N ARG A 40 -8.00 -3.81 3.64
CA ARG A 40 -7.51 -4.53 4.82
C ARG A 40 -7.10 -3.61 5.96
N ASN A 41 -6.49 -2.46 5.67
CA ASN A 41 -6.18 -1.47 6.69
C ASN A 41 -7.45 -0.87 7.29
N TRP A 42 -8.43 -0.53 6.45
CA TRP A 42 -9.72 0.00 6.88
C TRP A 42 -10.55 -1.02 7.67
N ASP A 43 -10.64 -2.28 7.23
CA ASP A 43 -11.42 -3.33 7.90
C ASP A 43 -10.89 -3.59 9.32
N ILE A 44 -9.56 -3.59 9.51
CA ILE A 44 -8.97 -3.78 10.84
C ILE A 44 -9.25 -2.58 11.75
N SER A 45 -9.04 -1.34 11.28
CA SER A 45 -9.34 -0.17 12.11
C SER A 45 -10.83 -0.07 12.42
N ALA A 46 -11.72 -0.28 11.44
CA ALA A 46 -13.16 -0.26 11.64
C ALA A 46 -13.62 -1.29 12.69
N ARG A 47 -13.10 -2.52 12.65
CA ARG A 47 -13.41 -3.57 13.65
C ARG A 47 -12.93 -3.23 15.06
N LEU A 48 -11.86 -2.44 15.16
CA LEU A 48 -11.28 -2.02 16.43
C LEU A 48 -11.80 -0.66 16.90
N GLY A 49 -12.77 -0.06 16.20
CA GLY A 49 -13.27 1.29 16.51
C GLY A 49 -12.20 2.37 16.38
N GLY A 50 -11.23 2.13 15.51
CA GLY A 50 -10.06 2.95 15.25
C GLY A 50 -10.25 3.94 14.09
N ARG A 51 -9.13 4.44 13.56
CA ARG A 51 -9.07 5.36 12.41
C ARG A 51 -8.28 4.77 11.26
N PHE A 52 -8.63 5.14 10.04
CA PHE A 52 -7.95 4.76 8.80
C PHE A 52 -7.43 6.01 8.08
N HIS A 53 -6.11 6.12 7.92
CA HIS A 53 -5.47 7.26 7.27
C HIS A 53 -5.03 6.91 5.84
N LEU A 54 -5.16 7.86 4.91
CA LEU A 54 -4.49 7.81 3.61
C LEU A 54 -3.23 8.68 3.67
N ILE A 55 -2.06 8.10 3.40
CA ILE A 55 -0.77 8.82 3.38
C ILE A 55 -0.20 8.76 1.96
N LEU A 56 -0.32 9.86 1.23
CA LEU A 56 0.18 9.97 -0.14
C LEU A 56 1.70 10.21 -0.12
N ASP A 57 2.47 9.23 -0.60
CA ASP A 57 3.94 9.25 -0.61
C ASP A 57 4.50 10.16 -1.72
N ASP A 58 4.34 11.47 -1.51
CA ASP A 58 4.83 12.54 -2.37
C ASP A 58 6.36 12.72 -2.29
N GLU A 59 7.01 12.17 -1.27
CA GLU A 59 8.47 12.07 -1.19
C GLU A 59 9.01 11.06 -2.21
N GLN A 60 8.46 9.86 -2.24
CA GLN A 60 8.80 8.89 -3.28
C GLN A 60 8.38 9.38 -4.67
N TYR A 61 7.25 10.11 -4.76
CA TYR A 61 6.83 10.76 -6.00
C TYR A 61 7.93 11.66 -6.57
N ARG A 62 8.46 12.55 -5.73
CA ARG A 62 9.56 13.47 -6.05
C ARG A 62 10.87 12.75 -6.34
N LEU A 63 11.26 11.78 -5.53
CA LEU A 63 12.52 11.02 -5.71
C LEU A 63 12.52 10.25 -7.03
N SER A 64 11.36 9.73 -7.44
CA SER A 64 11.18 9.03 -8.72
C SER A 64 10.90 9.96 -9.89
N ARG A 65 10.88 11.28 -9.65
CA ARG A 65 10.70 12.33 -10.65
C ARG A 65 9.40 12.22 -11.42
N HIS A 66 8.33 11.75 -10.76
CA HIS A 66 7.03 11.56 -11.40
C HIS A 66 6.45 12.88 -11.91
N GLU A 67 6.85 14.04 -11.38
CA GLU A 67 6.50 15.36 -11.92
C GLU A 67 6.96 15.59 -13.37
N ASN A 68 7.96 14.83 -13.83
CA ASN A 68 8.46 14.92 -15.21
C ASN A 68 7.88 13.82 -16.11
N ASN A 69 7.05 12.93 -15.57
CA ASN A 69 6.41 11.87 -16.34
C ASN A 69 5.10 12.40 -16.95
N PRO A 70 4.98 12.51 -18.28
CA PRO A 70 3.80 13.10 -18.92
C PRO A 70 2.50 12.29 -18.73
N VAL A 71 2.59 11.04 -18.26
CA VAL A 71 1.42 10.21 -17.96
C VAL A 71 1.12 10.10 -16.47
N ALA A 72 1.94 10.68 -15.59
CA ALA A 72 1.69 10.65 -14.16
C ALA A 72 0.62 11.69 -13.77
N LEU A 73 -0.21 11.32 -12.80
CA LEU A 73 -1.15 12.25 -12.17
C LEU A 73 -0.38 13.33 -11.41
N SER A 74 -0.88 14.57 -11.41
CA SER A 74 -0.44 15.56 -10.43
C SER A 74 -0.83 15.12 -9.02
N LEU A 75 -0.14 15.64 -7.99
CA LEU A 75 -0.45 15.32 -6.59
C LEU A 75 -1.89 15.71 -6.20
N ALA A 76 -2.44 16.78 -6.79
CA ALA A 76 -3.81 17.22 -6.56
C ALA A 76 -4.82 16.22 -7.16
N GLU A 77 -4.65 15.87 -8.43
CA GLU A 77 -5.48 14.86 -9.11
C GLU A 77 -5.37 13.50 -8.41
N ALA A 78 -4.17 13.09 -8.02
CA ALA A 78 -3.97 11.82 -7.33
C ALA A 78 -4.66 11.81 -5.96
N LYS A 79 -4.61 12.91 -5.20
CA LYS A 79 -5.35 13.02 -3.94
C LYS A 79 -6.85 12.85 -4.15
N GLU A 80 -7.42 13.58 -5.10
CA GLU A 80 -8.85 13.47 -5.44
C GLU A 80 -9.20 12.05 -5.89
N HIS A 81 -8.40 11.48 -6.79
CA HIS A 81 -8.62 10.15 -7.33
C HIS A 81 -8.61 9.06 -6.24
N TYR A 82 -7.61 9.09 -5.35
CA TYR A 82 -7.49 8.08 -4.30
C TYR A 82 -8.61 8.19 -3.26
N VAL A 83 -9.04 9.41 -2.89
CA VAL A 83 -10.18 9.59 -1.99
C VAL A 83 -11.47 9.07 -2.62
N GLU A 84 -11.77 9.48 -3.85
CA GLU A 84 -12.97 9.02 -4.57
C GLU A 84 -12.99 7.50 -4.76
N ASP A 85 -11.85 6.89 -5.05
CA ASP A 85 -11.73 5.44 -5.24
C ASP A 85 -11.95 4.70 -3.91
N LEU A 86 -11.42 5.20 -2.79
CA LEU A 86 -11.63 4.63 -1.45
C LEU A 86 -13.09 4.76 -0.98
N GLU A 87 -13.72 5.91 -1.20
CA GLU A 87 -15.15 6.10 -0.94
C GLU A 87 -15.99 5.12 -1.77
N TRP A 88 -15.67 4.97 -3.05
CA TRP A 88 -16.37 4.05 -3.96
C TRP A 88 -16.20 2.58 -3.56
N LEU A 89 -15.05 2.20 -3.01
CA LEU A 89 -14.80 0.87 -2.43
C LEU A 89 -15.53 0.62 -1.11
N GLY A 90 -16.10 1.67 -0.49
CA GLY A 90 -16.73 1.58 0.84
C GLY A 90 -15.74 1.62 2.01
N CYS A 91 -14.52 2.12 1.79
CA CYS A 91 -13.48 2.25 2.81
C CYS A 91 -12.90 3.69 2.89
N PRO A 92 -13.74 4.71 3.18
CA PRO A 92 -13.28 6.10 3.20
C PRO A 92 -12.19 6.33 4.27
N PRO A 93 -11.15 7.12 3.98
CA PRO A 93 -10.17 7.53 4.98
C PRO A 93 -10.75 8.59 5.94
N ASP A 94 -10.41 8.49 7.22
CA ASP A 94 -10.72 9.50 8.24
C ASP A 94 -9.83 10.76 8.07
N GLU A 95 -8.56 10.55 7.71
CA GLU A 95 -7.60 11.62 7.47
C GLU A 95 -6.77 11.35 6.20
N VAL A 96 -6.36 12.42 5.52
CA VAL A 96 -5.55 12.37 4.30
C VAL A 96 -4.32 13.25 4.48
N HIS A 97 -3.14 12.66 4.35
CA HIS A 97 -1.85 13.31 4.56
C HIS A 97 -0.94 13.17 3.35
N PHE A 98 0.08 14.02 3.31
CA PHE A 98 1.25 13.87 2.44
C PHE A 98 2.49 13.51 3.27
N SER A 99 3.32 12.60 2.78
CA SER A 99 4.56 12.19 3.44
C SER A 99 5.52 13.37 3.71
N SER A 100 5.49 14.40 2.87
CA SER A 100 6.27 15.63 3.05
C SER A 100 5.93 16.43 4.32
N GLU A 101 4.75 16.24 4.93
CA GLU A 101 4.41 16.84 6.23
C GLU A 101 5.38 16.37 7.33
N ALA A 102 5.88 15.15 7.24
CA ALA A 102 6.84 14.56 8.17
C ALA A 102 8.31 14.82 7.77
N ARG A 103 8.57 15.59 6.70
CA ARG A 103 9.93 15.76 6.13
C ARG A 103 10.95 16.32 7.13
N GLY A 104 10.54 17.25 7.99
CA GLY A 104 11.43 17.80 9.02
C GLY A 104 11.99 16.71 9.94
N LEU A 105 11.10 15.88 10.49
CA LEU A 105 11.46 14.75 11.35
C LEU A 105 12.23 13.67 10.58
N MET A 106 11.95 13.51 9.29
CA MET A 106 12.63 12.55 8.42
C MET A 106 14.11 12.92 8.27
N LEU A 107 14.40 14.19 8.00
CA LEU A 107 15.77 14.69 7.88
C LEU A 107 16.53 14.63 9.21
N GLU A 108 15.87 14.96 10.33
CA GLU A 108 16.45 14.83 11.67
C GLU A 108 16.81 13.38 12.01
N SER A 109 15.86 12.46 11.78
CA SER A 109 16.05 11.03 12.03
C SER A 109 17.15 10.44 11.14
N ALA A 110 17.20 10.87 9.88
CA ALA A 110 18.24 10.45 8.95
C ALA A 110 19.63 10.93 9.40
N ALA A 111 19.74 12.18 9.84
CA ALA A 111 20.99 12.71 10.39
C ALA A 111 21.44 11.97 11.65
N ARG A 112 20.51 11.70 12.57
CA ARG A 112 20.78 10.94 13.82
C ARG A 112 21.28 9.53 13.54
N LEU A 113 20.75 8.88 12.50
CA LEU A 113 21.11 7.51 12.13
C LEU A 113 22.18 7.42 11.03
N ASN A 114 22.72 8.56 10.58
CA ASN A 114 23.67 8.65 9.46
C ASN A 114 23.16 7.94 8.17
N ILE A 115 21.86 8.05 7.91
CA ILE A 115 21.21 7.57 6.68
C ILE A 115 21.20 8.73 5.68
N ARG A 116 21.72 8.49 4.46
CA ARG A 116 21.76 9.51 3.42
C ARG A 116 20.49 9.50 2.57
N GLU A 117 19.93 10.69 2.34
CA GLU A 117 18.90 10.87 1.33
C GLU A 117 19.46 10.55 -0.06
N PRO A 118 18.76 9.71 -0.86
CA PRO A 118 19.14 9.45 -2.24
C PRO A 118 19.26 10.77 -3.01
N GLN A 119 20.42 11.00 -3.61
CA GLN A 119 20.61 12.14 -4.48
C GLN A 119 19.98 11.86 -5.84
N ILE A 120 19.23 12.83 -6.36
CA ILE A 120 18.71 12.76 -7.72
C ILE A 120 19.88 13.02 -8.68
N VAL A 121 20.57 11.96 -9.10
CA VAL A 121 21.64 12.08 -10.10
C VAL A 121 20.98 12.20 -11.48
N ARG A 122 21.25 13.31 -12.18
CA ARG A 122 20.98 13.40 -13.62
C ARG A 122 22.09 12.63 -14.33
N PRO A 123 21.83 11.52 -15.03
CA PRO A 123 22.83 10.97 -15.92
C PRO A 123 23.12 12.02 -16.99
N GLU A 124 24.37 12.45 -17.11
CA GLU A 124 24.79 13.47 -18.09
C GLU A 124 24.71 12.89 -19.51
N ASN A 125 24.81 11.56 -19.63
CA ASN A 125 24.68 10.82 -20.87
C ASN A 125 23.50 9.82 -20.81
N PRO A 126 22.66 9.72 -21.87
CA PRO A 126 21.64 8.67 -22.01
C PRO A 126 22.11 7.24 -21.71
N LEU A 127 23.36 6.89 -22.02
CA LEU A 127 23.96 5.58 -21.71
C LEU A 127 24.17 5.36 -20.21
N GLU A 128 24.54 6.39 -19.46
CA GLU A 128 24.59 6.32 -17.98
C GLU A 128 23.18 6.11 -17.42
N GLY A 129 22.17 6.77 -18.00
CA GLY A 129 20.76 6.54 -17.64
C GLY A 129 20.31 5.10 -17.89
N MET A 130 20.77 4.47 -18.98
CA MET A 130 20.51 3.05 -19.27
C MET A 130 21.27 2.10 -18.32
N LEU A 131 22.51 2.44 -17.95
CA LEU A 131 23.32 1.67 -17.00
C LEU A 131 22.78 1.77 -15.57
N PHE A 132 22.39 2.96 -15.10
CA PHE A 132 21.71 3.16 -13.82
C PHE A 132 20.37 2.40 -13.79
N ARG A 133 19.60 2.43 -14.89
CA ARG A 133 18.42 1.56 -15.03
C ARG A 133 18.78 0.09 -14.90
N ARG A 134 19.83 -0.42 -15.56
CA ARG A 134 20.20 -1.84 -15.50
C ARG A 134 20.75 -2.28 -14.14
N ILE A 135 21.51 -1.44 -13.45
CA ILE A 135 22.03 -1.78 -12.11
C ILE A 135 20.87 -1.83 -11.11
N GLY A 136 19.88 -0.94 -11.24
CA GLY A 136 18.61 -1.02 -10.52
C GLY A 136 17.65 -2.12 -11.01
N GLN A 137 17.75 -2.57 -12.27
CA GLN A 137 16.84 -3.55 -12.89
C GLN A 137 17.39 -4.96 -13.02
N SER A 138 18.58 -5.26 -12.49
CA SER A 138 19.04 -6.65 -12.36
C SER A 138 18.13 -7.49 -11.41
N SER A 139 17.09 -6.86 -10.84
CA SER A 139 15.94 -7.51 -10.23
C SER A 139 14.63 -6.73 -10.45
N GLY A 140 14.32 -6.24 -11.66
CA GLY A 140 12.97 -5.76 -12.03
C GLY A 140 12.31 -4.64 -11.20
N HIS A 141 12.96 -4.10 -10.18
CA HIS A 141 12.44 -3.11 -9.24
C HIS A 141 13.46 -1.97 -9.15
N ILE A 142 13.10 -0.78 -9.62
CA ILE A 142 13.87 0.45 -9.36
C ILE A 142 13.88 0.64 -7.84
N ILE A 143 14.98 0.18 -7.21
CA ILE A 143 15.44 0.43 -5.84
C ILE A 143 14.33 0.79 -4.85
N GLN A 144 13.55 -0.21 -4.39
CA GLN A 144 12.77 -0.10 -3.15
C GLN A 144 13.67 -0.21 -1.89
N TYR A 145 14.94 -0.59 -2.06
CA TYR A 145 15.89 -0.87 -0.97
C TYR A 145 16.90 0.23 -0.76
N THR A 146 16.43 1.37 -0.28
CA THR A 146 17.33 2.31 0.39
C THR A 146 16.93 2.36 1.86
N PRO A 147 17.87 2.36 2.82
CA PRO A 147 17.54 2.62 4.22
C PRO A 147 16.71 3.89 4.42
N TRP A 148 16.81 4.84 3.48
CA TRP A 148 15.95 6.02 3.39
C TRP A 148 14.47 5.69 3.22
N THR A 149 14.06 4.82 2.28
CA THR A 149 12.64 4.52 2.04
C THR A 149 11.98 3.87 3.26
N THR A 150 12.68 2.95 3.91
CA THR A 150 12.19 2.35 5.17
C THR A 150 12.15 3.38 6.30
N LEU A 151 13.16 4.25 6.41
CA LEU A 151 13.16 5.35 7.38
C LEU A 151 11.99 6.31 7.16
N SER A 152 11.69 6.68 5.91
CA SER A 152 10.55 7.54 5.58
C SER A 152 9.25 6.93 6.10
N ALA A 153 9.00 5.65 5.82
CA ALA A 153 7.81 4.95 6.32
C ALA A 153 7.76 4.90 7.87
N VAL A 154 8.88 4.62 8.53
CA VAL A 154 8.98 4.63 10.02
C VAL A 154 8.62 6.00 10.59
N VAL A 155 9.19 7.05 10.01
CA VAL A 155 8.98 8.44 10.45
C VAL A 155 7.54 8.88 10.22
N GLU A 156 6.99 8.62 9.04
CA GLU A 156 5.60 8.97 8.71
C GLU A 156 4.62 8.26 9.63
N HIS A 157 4.79 6.95 9.84
CA HIS A 157 3.92 6.18 10.74
C HIS A 157 3.99 6.71 12.18
N HIS A 158 5.19 7.06 12.67
CA HIS A 158 5.33 7.69 13.98
C HIS A 158 4.66 9.07 14.03
N PHE A 159 4.88 9.90 13.02
CA PHE A 159 4.39 11.28 12.94
C PHE A 159 2.86 11.34 12.89
N PHE A 160 2.22 10.45 12.13
CA PHE A 160 0.76 10.38 12.01
C PHE A 160 0.09 9.46 13.04
N GLY A 161 0.85 8.89 13.98
CA GLY A 161 0.31 8.05 15.06
C GLY A 161 -0.25 6.71 14.60
N VAL A 162 0.29 6.13 13.53
CA VAL A 162 -0.08 4.80 13.03
C VAL A 162 0.34 3.73 14.06
N THR A 163 -0.61 2.89 14.48
CA THR A 163 -0.39 1.84 15.49
C THR A 163 -0.44 0.43 14.90
N GLY A 164 -0.92 0.28 13.65
CA GLY A 164 -0.79 -0.96 12.90
C GLY A 164 -1.00 -0.74 11.41
N PHE A 165 -0.48 -1.61 10.55
CA PHE A 165 -0.69 -1.52 9.11
C PHE A 165 -0.67 -2.87 8.40
N CYS A 166 -1.43 -2.99 7.32
CA CYS A 166 -1.31 -4.05 6.32
C CYS A 166 -0.48 -3.57 5.13
N ARG A 167 0.44 -4.41 4.64
CA ARG A 167 1.13 -4.20 3.36
C ARG A 167 1.36 -5.51 2.62
N GLY A 168 1.70 -5.45 1.33
CA GLY A 168 1.95 -6.65 0.54
C GLY A 168 3.06 -7.52 1.12
N ALA A 169 2.88 -8.85 1.08
CA ALA A 169 3.85 -9.83 1.56
C ALA A 169 5.17 -9.79 0.80
N ASP A 170 5.20 -9.17 -0.39
CA ASP A 170 6.43 -8.88 -1.09
C ASP A 170 7.36 -7.96 -0.29
N LEU A 171 6.84 -7.15 0.63
CA LEU A 171 7.62 -6.22 1.48
C LEU A 171 8.03 -6.81 2.84
N VAL A 172 7.80 -8.11 3.10
CA VAL A 172 8.08 -8.74 4.40
C VAL A 172 9.55 -8.67 4.83
N HIS A 173 10.46 -8.68 3.87
CA HIS A 173 11.90 -8.60 4.12
C HIS A 173 12.33 -7.23 4.68
N GLU A 174 11.48 -6.20 4.61
CA GLU A 174 11.75 -4.90 5.25
C GLU A 174 11.38 -4.87 6.74
N ALA A 175 10.65 -5.87 7.25
CA ALA A 175 10.16 -5.88 8.63
C ALA A 175 11.28 -5.65 9.66
N LEU A 176 12.39 -6.37 9.49
CA LEU A 176 13.52 -6.31 10.42
C LEU A 176 14.21 -4.94 10.41
N LEU A 177 14.37 -4.33 9.23
CA LEU A 177 14.95 -2.99 9.12
C LEU A 177 14.00 -1.95 9.72
N TYR A 178 12.70 -2.09 9.47
CA TYR A 178 11.67 -1.22 10.03
C TYR A 178 11.72 -1.25 11.58
N ASP A 179 11.70 -2.44 12.17
CA ASP A 179 11.76 -2.62 13.63
C ASP A 179 13.06 -2.08 14.23
N TYR A 180 14.19 -2.32 13.55
CA TYR A 180 15.49 -1.79 13.95
C TYR A 180 15.48 -0.25 13.97
N LEU A 181 14.91 0.40 12.96
CA LEU A 181 14.85 1.86 12.87
C LEU A 181 13.93 2.45 13.95
N CYS A 182 12.76 1.84 14.20
CA CYS A 182 11.91 2.21 15.34
C CYS A 182 12.69 2.13 16.66
N CYS A 183 13.37 1.01 16.91
CA CYS A 183 14.18 0.80 18.11
C CYS A 183 15.30 1.83 18.24
N ALA A 184 16.04 2.09 17.16
CA ALA A 184 17.15 3.05 17.14
C ALA A 184 16.69 4.50 17.39
N LEU A 185 15.47 4.85 16.99
CA LEU A 185 14.87 6.17 17.23
C LEU A 185 14.20 6.29 18.60
N GLY A 186 13.94 5.15 19.27
CA GLY A 186 13.26 5.08 20.56
C GLY A 186 11.73 5.07 20.43
N TRP A 187 11.21 4.58 19.31
CA TRP A 187 9.78 4.52 19.00
C TRP A 187 9.25 3.09 19.08
N VAL A 188 7.96 2.96 19.38
CA VAL A 188 7.24 1.69 19.35
C VAL A 188 6.86 1.39 17.90
N ALA A 189 7.24 0.22 17.40
CA ALA A 189 6.85 -0.23 16.07
C ALA A 189 5.34 -0.51 16.02
N PRO A 190 4.61 -0.09 14.96
CA PRO A 190 3.23 -0.48 14.74
C PRO A 190 3.11 -2.00 14.54
N GLU A 191 1.94 -2.57 14.81
CA GLU A 191 1.65 -3.96 14.44
C GLU A 191 1.70 -4.13 12.91
N GLN A 192 2.53 -5.04 12.43
CA GLN A 192 2.78 -5.23 11.00
C GLN A 192 2.07 -6.49 10.48
N PHE A 193 1.21 -6.34 9.48
CA PHE A 193 0.52 -7.45 8.81
C PHE A 193 0.91 -7.52 7.34
N TYR A 194 1.26 -8.72 6.87
CA TYR A 194 1.70 -8.96 5.51
C TYR A 194 0.63 -9.74 4.75
N ILE A 195 -0.03 -9.07 3.82
CA ILE A 195 -1.16 -9.62 3.06
C ILE A 195 -0.70 -10.20 1.71
N PRO A 196 -1.35 -11.26 1.21
CA PRO A 196 -1.02 -11.86 -0.08
C PRO A 196 -1.00 -10.83 -1.22
N VAL A 197 -0.06 -11.01 -2.15
CA VAL A 197 0.01 -10.19 -3.36
C VAL A 197 -1.18 -10.50 -4.26
N VAL A 198 -1.76 -9.45 -4.86
CA VAL A 198 -2.81 -9.58 -5.88
C VAL A 198 -2.18 -9.64 -7.28
N ARG A 199 -2.56 -10.64 -8.07
CA ARG A 199 -2.15 -10.86 -9.46
C ARG A 199 -3.39 -10.99 -10.34
N ARG A 200 -3.27 -10.64 -11.63
CA ARG A 200 -4.31 -10.87 -12.62
C ARG A 200 -3.90 -11.97 -13.59
N GLY A 201 -4.86 -12.82 -13.94
CA GLY A 201 -4.63 -14.05 -14.65
C GLY A 201 -3.77 -15.03 -13.84
N TRP A 202 -3.28 -16.06 -14.53
CA TRP A 202 -2.41 -17.09 -13.96
C TRP A 202 -0.92 -16.76 -14.12
N GLY A 203 -0.60 -15.50 -14.46
CA GLY A 203 0.76 -15.02 -14.60
C GLY A 203 1.42 -14.76 -13.24
N TYR A 204 2.75 -14.70 -13.25
CA TYR A 204 3.54 -14.32 -12.07
C TYR A 204 3.61 -12.80 -11.84
N THR A 205 3.06 -12.00 -12.76
CA THR A 205 3.13 -10.55 -12.70
C THR A 205 2.16 -10.00 -11.65
N LYS A 206 2.72 -9.25 -10.69
CA LYS A 206 1.96 -8.48 -9.70
C LYS A 206 1.20 -7.36 -10.41
N GLU A 207 -0.05 -7.13 -10.03
CA GLU A 207 -0.78 -5.94 -10.48
C GLU A 207 -0.05 -4.68 -10.01
N SER A 208 0.36 -3.83 -10.95
CA SER A 208 1.18 -2.66 -10.68
C SER A 208 0.63 -1.38 -11.33
N LYS A 209 1.04 -0.23 -10.81
CA LYS A 209 0.71 1.11 -11.33
C LYS A 209 1.10 1.31 -12.80
N SER A 210 2.14 0.63 -13.30
CA SER A 210 2.60 0.74 -14.70
C SER A 210 1.73 -0.04 -15.69
N ASP A 211 0.97 -1.03 -15.24
CA ASP A 211 0.15 -1.87 -16.12
C ASP A 211 -1.19 -1.20 -16.47
N ALA A 212 -1.57 -0.16 -15.73
CA ALA A 212 -2.72 0.72 -15.97
C ALA A 212 -2.75 1.38 -17.36
N GLY A 213 -1.60 1.46 -18.05
CA GLY A 213 -1.50 2.02 -19.41
C GLY A 213 -1.51 0.99 -20.54
N SER A 214 -1.53 -0.31 -20.24
CA SER A 214 -1.28 -1.38 -21.22
C SER A 214 -2.47 -2.33 -21.34
N HIS A 215 -3.46 -1.96 -22.17
CA HIS A 215 -4.50 -2.85 -22.75
C HIS A 215 -5.23 -3.84 -21.82
N SER A 216 -5.21 -3.62 -20.51
CA SER A 216 -5.87 -4.45 -19.52
C SER A 216 -6.66 -3.54 -18.60
N HIS A 217 -7.91 -3.91 -18.32
CA HIS A 217 -8.87 -3.16 -17.52
C HIS A 217 -8.44 -3.00 -16.04
N SER A 218 -7.31 -2.36 -15.77
CA SER A 218 -6.45 -2.63 -14.59
C SER A 218 -6.53 -1.56 -13.50
N SER A 219 -7.10 -0.38 -13.79
CA SER A 219 -7.41 0.61 -12.75
C SER A 219 -8.82 0.45 -12.20
N LEU A 220 -9.01 0.86 -10.94
CA LEU A 220 -10.34 0.90 -10.31
C LEU A 220 -11.30 1.83 -11.06
N ARG A 221 -10.80 2.93 -11.59
CA ARG A 221 -11.59 3.87 -12.40
C ARG A 221 -12.11 3.23 -13.68
N GLU A 222 -11.32 2.38 -14.31
CA GLU A 222 -11.78 1.65 -15.49
C GLU A 222 -12.86 0.62 -15.14
N LEU A 223 -12.67 -0.14 -14.04
CA LEU A 223 -13.70 -1.06 -13.54
C LEU A 223 -15.01 -0.32 -13.23
N ARG A 224 -14.92 0.86 -12.60
CA ARG A 224 -16.08 1.74 -12.34
C ARG A 224 -16.76 2.20 -13.63
N ARG A 225 -16.01 2.57 -14.67
CA ARG A 225 -16.57 2.93 -16.00
C ARG A 225 -17.26 1.76 -16.68
N LEU A 226 -16.82 0.53 -16.43
CA LEU A 226 -17.45 -0.70 -16.92
C LEU A 226 -18.71 -1.09 -16.12
N GLY A 227 -19.09 -0.32 -15.10
CA GLY A 227 -20.30 -0.54 -14.30
C GLY A 227 -20.14 -1.55 -13.17
N ILE A 228 -18.90 -1.99 -12.88
CA ILE A 228 -18.60 -2.79 -11.70
C ILE A 228 -18.75 -1.88 -10.47
N THR A 229 -19.20 -2.42 -9.34
CA THR A 229 -19.29 -1.68 -8.07
C THR A 229 -18.08 -1.94 -7.18
N GLY A 230 -17.77 -1.01 -6.27
CA GLY A 230 -16.70 -1.23 -5.30
C GLY A 230 -16.95 -2.44 -4.41
N GLU A 231 -18.21 -2.69 -4.04
CA GLU A 231 -18.63 -3.89 -3.32
C GLU A 231 -18.26 -5.17 -4.08
N GLN A 232 -18.54 -5.24 -5.39
CA GLN A 232 -18.17 -6.40 -6.20
C GLN A 232 -16.66 -6.62 -6.25
N VAL A 233 -15.87 -5.55 -6.28
CA VAL A 233 -14.40 -5.64 -6.21
C VAL A 233 -13.96 -6.23 -4.88
N ILE A 234 -14.46 -5.71 -3.76
CA ILE A 234 -14.09 -6.16 -2.41
C ILE A 234 -14.55 -7.60 -2.16
N ASP A 235 -15.79 -7.94 -2.49
CA ASP A 235 -16.33 -9.30 -2.31
C ASP A 235 -15.55 -10.32 -3.14
N THR A 236 -15.16 -9.95 -4.36
CA THR A 236 -14.32 -10.80 -5.21
C THR A 236 -12.94 -11.03 -4.56
N LEU A 237 -12.29 -9.97 -4.08
CA LEU A 237 -10.97 -10.09 -3.44
C LEU A 237 -11.03 -10.95 -2.17
N ARG A 238 -12.08 -10.78 -1.35
CA ARG A 238 -12.30 -11.58 -0.13
C ARG A 238 -12.53 -13.06 -0.44
N GLU A 239 -13.38 -13.36 -1.42
CA GLU A 239 -13.65 -14.73 -1.84
C GLU A 239 -12.39 -15.41 -2.38
N LEU A 240 -11.61 -14.70 -3.21
CA LEU A 240 -10.36 -15.24 -3.76
C LEU A 240 -9.29 -15.42 -2.68
N ASP A 241 -9.20 -14.53 -1.69
CA ASP A 241 -8.30 -14.71 -0.54
C ASP A 241 -8.68 -15.92 0.30
N PHE A 242 -9.98 -16.12 0.55
CA PHE A 242 -10.48 -17.30 1.25
C PHE A 242 -10.13 -18.59 0.50
N ARG A 243 -10.38 -18.66 -0.81
CA ARG A 243 -10.02 -19.84 -1.62
C ARG A 243 -8.51 -20.07 -1.67
N ARG A 244 -7.73 -19.00 -1.83
CA ARG A 244 -6.27 -19.06 -1.79
C ARG A 244 -5.79 -19.75 -0.51
N GLU A 245 -6.36 -19.40 0.64
CA GLU A 245 -6.02 -20.01 1.92
C GLU A 245 -6.36 -21.51 1.95
N GLN A 246 -7.56 -21.91 1.51
CA GLN A 246 -7.96 -23.31 1.44
C GLN A 246 -7.08 -24.14 0.49
N GLU A 247 -6.61 -23.52 -0.59
CA GLU A 247 -5.77 -24.16 -1.61
C GLU A 247 -4.27 -24.07 -1.29
N GLY A 248 -3.87 -23.43 -0.19
CA GLY A 248 -2.47 -23.27 0.19
C GLY A 248 -1.64 -22.42 -0.78
N ARG A 249 -2.26 -21.43 -1.43
CA ARG A 249 -1.59 -20.53 -2.39
C ARG A 249 -0.97 -19.30 -1.73
N ASP A 250 0.06 -18.77 -2.36
CA ASP A 250 0.85 -17.60 -1.90
C ASP A 250 0.23 -16.25 -2.27
N ALA A 251 -0.60 -16.21 -3.32
CA ALA A 251 -1.12 -14.99 -3.92
C ALA A 251 -2.62 -15.11 -4.26
N ILE A 252 -3.30 -13.95 -4.22
CA ILE A 252 -4.66 -13.81 -4.74
C ILE A 252 -4.54 -13.69 -6.26
N ASN A 253 -4.95 -14.72 -6.99
CA ASN A 253 -4.97 -14.69 -8.45
C ASN A 253 -6.39 -14.40 -8.91
N ILE A 254 -6.58 -13.28 -9.60
CA ILE A 254 -7.86 -12.85 -10.16
C ILE A 254 -7.95 -13.40 -11.59
N PRO A 255 -8.82 -14.38 -11.87
CA PRO A 255 -8.99 -14.90 -13.23
C PRO A 255 -9.36 -13.78 -14.22
N LEU A 256 -8.95 -13.91 -15.49
CA LEU A 256 -9.19 -12.87 -16.50
C LEU A 256 -10.68 -12.68 -16.85
N ASP A 257 -11.52 -13.68 -16.57
CA ASP A 257 -12.97 -13.65 -16.74
C ASP A 257 -13.70 -13.10 -15.50
N VAL A 258 -13.01 -12.96 -14.37
CA VAL A 258 -13.54 -12.40 -13.13
C VAL A 258 -13.31 -10.88 -13.14
N LEU A 259 -14.32 -10.10 -12.74
CA LEU A 259 -14.36 -8.63 -12.88
C LEU A 259 -14.32 -8.12 -14.33
N ASN A 260 -14.62 -8.98 -15.31
CA ASN A 260 -14.85 -8.62 -16.72
C ASN A 260 -16.25 -9.05 -17.22
N LEU A 261 -17.12 -9.48 -16.30
CA LEU A 261 -18.49 -9.92 -16.60
C LEU A 261 -19.50 -9.06 -15.85
N PRO A 262 -20.69 -8.81 -16.44
CA PRO A 262 -21.81 -8.24 -15.69
C PRO A 262 -22.11 -9.10 -14.45
N PRO A 263 -22.69 -8.51 -13.37
CA PRO A 263 -22.99 -9.25 -12.15
C PRO A 263 -23.67 -10.60 -12.44
N LEU A 264 -23.18 -11.68 -11.84
CA LEU A 264 -23.82 -12.99 -11.98
C LEU A 264 -25.26 -12.91 -11.43
N PRO A 265 -26.30 -13.30 -12.21
CA PRO A 265 -27.66 -13.35 -11.70
C PRO A 265 -27.73 -14.24 -10.46
N GLY A 266 -28.10 -13.67 -9.32
CA GLY A 266 -28.31 -14.43 -8.08
C GLY A 266 -27.12 -14.47 -7.09
N THR A 267 -26.06 -13.69 -7.30
CA THR A 267 -25.10 -13.43 -6.21
C THR A 267 -25.75 -12.48 -5.21
N ILE A 268 -25.98 -12.97 -3.97
CA ILE A 268 -26.51 -12.16 -2.87
C ILE A 268 -25.31 -11.43 -2.22
N PRO A 269 -25.28 -10.09 -2.25
CA PRO A 269 -24.30 -9.27 -1.56
C PRO A 269 -24.16 -9.63 -0.08
N TYR A 270 -22.96 -9.52 0.50
CA TYR A 270 -22.70 -9.92 1.88
C TYR A 270 -23.57 -9.18 2.91
N HIS A 271 -23.98 -7.93 2.63
CA HIS A 271 -24.88 -7.16 3.49
C HIS A 271 -26.33 -7.71 3.57
N LEU A 272 -26.66 -8.72 2.76
CA LEU A 272 -27.92 -9.46 2.79
C LEU A 272 -27.78 -10.87 3.36
N LYS A 273 -26.58 -11.28 3.80
CA LYS A 273 -26.38 -12.47 4.62
C LYS A 273 -26.35 -12.02 6.09
N THR A 274 -27.52 -12.17 6.73
CA THR A 274 -27.84 -11.93 8.15
C THR A 274 -26.68 -12.02 9.13
#